data_AF-A0A1X6YAM3-F1
#
_entry.id   AF-A0A1X6YAM3-F1
#
_cell.length_a   1.000
_cell.length_b   1.000
_cell.length_c   1.000
_cell.angle_alpha   90.00
_cell.angle_beta   90.00
_cell.angle_gamma   90.00
#
_symmetry.space_group_name_H-M   'P 1'
#
loop_
_entity.id
_entity.type
_entity.pdbx_description
1 polymer ?
#
loop_
_entity_poly.entity_id
_entity_poly.type
_entity_poly.pdbx_seq_one_letter_code
_entity_poly.pdbx_strand_id
1 'polypeptide(L)'
;MSLEMQVSATGPRGFMNRYLEALALVERLHRLLLDVIKDEFERVGVLEINAVQALLLFNIGDHEVTAGELKSRGYYQGSNVSYNLKKLVEMGYMHHQRCEIDRRSVRVRLTPRGREIRDIVTDLFSRHADGLQSRGVLGQEGIEDITTSLRRVERYWTDQIRYIY
;
A
#
# COMPACT_ATOMS: atom_id res chain seq x y z
N MET A 1 19.16 -44.75 -20.85
CA MET A 1 18.85 -43.35 -21.22
C MET A 1 17.46 -43.05 -20.71
N SER A 2 17.40 -42.43 -19.55
CA SER A 2 16.18 -42.13 -18.83
C SER A 2 15.42 -41.06 -19.59
N LEU A 3 14.15 -41.34 -19.92
CA LEU A 3 13.19 -40.30 -20.24
C LEU A 3 13.05 -39.44 -18.99
N GLU A 4 13.67 -38.26 -19.01
CA GLU A 4 13.23 -37.16 -18.18
C GLU A 4 11.77 -36.88 -18.53
N MET A 5 10.92 -37.40 -17.66
CA MET A 5 9.50 -37.13 -17.62
C MET A 5 9.33 -35.62 -17.59
N GLN A 6 8.85 -35.05 -18.70
CA GLN A 6 8.26 -33.72 -18.72
C GLN A 6 7.22 -33.68 -17.61
N VAL A 7 7.61 -33.11 -16.47
CA VAL A 7 6.69 -32.79 -15.38
C VAL A 7 5.73 -31.77 -15.98
N SER A 8 4.51 -32.22 -16.26
CA SER A 8 3.44 -31.40 -16.78
C SER A 8 3.23 -30.20 -15.85
N ALA A 9 3.65 -29.01 -16.33
CA ALA A 9 3.49 -27.74 -15.64
C ALA A 9 2.00 -27.34 -15.44
N THR A 10 1.08 -28.18 -15.88
CA THR A 10 -0.38 -28.02 -15.88
C THR A 10 -1.11 -28.85 -14.82
N GLY A 11 -0.40 -29.66 -14.00
CA GLY A 11 -1.02 -30.37 -12.87
C GLY A 11 -1.25 -29.50 -11.62
N PRO A 12 -1.98 -29.99 -10.58
CA PRO A 12 -2.23 -29.28 -9.32
C PRO A 12 -0.97 -28.72 -8.65
N ARG A 13 0.17 -29.42 -8.78
CA ARG A 13 1.49 -28.97 -8.30
C ARG A 13 2.01 -27.75 -9.06
N GLY A 14 1.72 -27.65 -10.37
CA GLY A 14 2.12 -26.52 -11.20
C GLY A 14 1.35 -25.24 -10.85
N PHE A 15 0.07 -25.35 -10.50
CA PHE A 15 -0.70 -24.21 -10.00
C PHE A 15 -0.20 -23.73 -8.63
N MET A 16 0.02 -24.64 -7.68
CA MET A 16 0.55 -24.29 -6.35
C MET A 16 1.89 -23.54 -6.44
N ASN A 17 2.81 -24.00 -7.28
CA ASN A 17 4.11 -23.34 -7.44
C ASN A 17 3.98 -21.90 -7.98
N ARG A 18 3.18 -21.70 -9.05
CA ARG A 18 2.92 -20.36 -9.60
C ARG A 18 2.20 -19.45 -8.60
N TYR A 19 1.30 -20.01 -7.80
CA TYR A 19 0.63 -19.28 -6.73
C TYR A 19 1.62 -18.79 -5.68
N LEU A 20 2.49 -19.67 -5.17
CA LEU A 20 3.53 -19.29 -4.20
C LEU A 20 4.52 -18.26 -4.76
N GLU A 21 4.88 -18.37 -6.05
CA GLU A 21 5.70 -17.38 -6.73
C GLU A 21 5.03 -15.99 -6.77
N ALA A 22 3.73 -15.95 -7.09
CA ALA A 22 2.95 -14.71 -7.08
C ALA A 22 2.89 -14.09 -5.67
N LEU A 23 2.72 -14.90 -4.60
CA LEU A 23 2.74 -14.40 -3.22
C LEU A 23 4.09 -13.77 -2.86
N ALA A 24 5.18 -14.43 -3.23
CA ALA A 24 6.51 -13.92 -2.99
C ALA A 24 6.78 -12.63 -3.79
N LEU A 25 6.21 -12.49 -4.99
CA LEU A 25 6.26 -11.26 -5.77
C LEU A 25 5.51 -10.11 -5.08
N VAL A 26 4.33 -10.36 -4.52
CA VAL A 26 3.56 -9.34 -3.78
C VAL A 26 4.37 -8.80 -2.61
N GLU A 27 4.99 -9.66 -1.82
CA GLU A 27 5.84 -9.22 -0.70
C GLU A 27 7.04 -8.38 -1.17
N ARG A 28 7.76 -8.87 -2.21
CA ARG A 28 8.92 -8.15 -2.75
C ARG A 28 8.54 -6.79 -3.33
N LEU A 29 7.44 -6.71 -4.08
CA LEU A 29 6.95 -5.46 -4.65
C LEU A 29 6.52 -4.47 -3.57
N HIS A 30 5.92 -4.94 -2.48
CA HIS A 30 5.60 -4.06 -1.34
C HIS A 30 6.87 -3.49 -0.69
N ARG A 31 7.92 -4.30 -0.52
CA ARG A 31 9.20 -3.82 0.00
C ARG A 31 9.85 -2.79 -0.94
N LEU A 32 9.89 -3.10 -2.23
CA LEU A 32 10.42 -2.20 -3.25
C LEU A 32 9.63 -0.88 -3.35
N LEU A 33 8.31 -0.91 -3.13
CA LEU A 33 7.51 0.32 -3.04
C LEU A 33 8.00 1.22 -1.91
N LEU A 34 8.26 0.64 -0.72
CA LEU A 34 8.79 1.41 0.41
C LEU A 34 10.21 1.92 0.14
N ASP A 35 11.05 1.13 -0.53
CA ASP A 35 12.40 1.55 -0.92
C ASP A 35 12.38 2.69 -1.95
N VAL A 36 11.47 2.63 -2.92
CA VAL A 36 11.24 3.70 -3.92
C VAL A 36 10.83 5.02 -3.27
N ILE A 37 9.88 4.96 -2.32
CA ILE A 37 9.45 6.17 -1.59
C ILE A 37 10.61 6.70 -0.75
N LYS A 38 11.35 5.82 -0.09
CA LYS A 38 12.50 6.20 0.73
C LYS A 38 13.57 6.90 -0.11
N ASP A 39 13.93 6.35 -1.27
CA ASP A 39 14.93 6.94 -2.18
C ASP A 39 14.51 8.34 -2.64
N GLU A 40 13.23 8.53 -3.01
CA GLU A 40 12.70 9.84 -3.36
C GLU A 40 12.82 10.85 -2.22
N PHE A 41 12.58 10.40 -0.99
CA PHE A 41 12.62 11.26 0.20
C PHE A 41 14.06 11.66 0.56
N GLU A 42 15.00 10.74 0.43
CA GLU A 42 16.43 11.04 0.55
C GLU A 42 16.87 12.04 -0.52
N ARG A 43 16.39 11.87 -1.76
CA ARG A 43 16.69 12.77 -2.90
C ARG A 43 16.17 14.19 -2.71
N VAL A 44 14.98 14.37 -2.14
CA VAL A 44 14.35 15.69 -1.91
C VAL A 44 14.63 16.25 -0.51
N GLY A 45 15.42 15.56 0.32
CA GLY A 45 15.87 16.03 1.63
C GLY A 45 14.85 15.88 2.76
N VAL A 46 13.83 15.04 2.60
CA VAL A 46 12.82 14.75 3.62
C VAL A 46 13.25 13.53 4.46
N LEU A 47 13.87 13.78 5.61
CA LEU A 47 14.47 12.71 6.43
C LEU A 47 13.68 12.35 7.69
N GLU A 48 12.71 13.17 8.07
CA GLU A 48 11.98 13.01 9.34
C GLU A 48 10.82 12.01 9.25
N ILE A 49 10.32 11.74 8.04
CA ILE A 49 9.24 10.80 7.75
C ILE A 49 9.80 9.57 7.06
N ASN A 50 9.34 8.39 7.47
CA ASN A 50 9.64 7.14 6.75
C ASN A 50 8.60 6.82 5.66
N ALA A 51 8.95 5.89 4.76
CA ALA A 51 8.09 5.50 3.64
C ALA A 51 6.69 5.00 4.06
N VAL A 52 6.58 4.31 5.19
CA VAL A 52 5.28 3.82 5.70
C VAL A 52 4.39 4.98 6.13
N GLN A 53 4.96 5.97 6.82
CA GLN A 53 4.26 7.18 7.23
C GLN A 53 3.88 8.04 6.01
N ALA A 54 4.78 8.17 5.03
CA ALA A 54 4.49 8.85 3.77
C ALA A 54 3.32 8.21 3.03
N LEU A 55 3.33 6.88 2.89
CA LEU A 55 2.25 6.14 2.25
C LEU A 55 0.93 6.28 3.02
N LEU A 56 0.98 6.32 4.35
CA LEU A 56 -0.20 6.60 5.18
C LEU A 56 -0.78 7.99 4.89
N LEU A 57 0.04 9.04 4.84
CA LEU A 57 -0.41 10.39 4.51
C LEU A 57 -0.99 10.45 3.09
N PHE A 58 -0.34 9.80 2.13
CA PHE A 58 -0.80 9.69 0.75
C PHE A 58 -2.18 9.02 0.66
N ASN A 59 -2.35 7.87 1.33
CA ASN A 59 -3.61 7.11 1.32
C ASN A 59 -4.77 7.85 2.00
N ILE A 60 -4.50 8.64 3.05
CA ILE A 60 -5.52 9.47 3.71
C ILE A 60 -5.99 10.57 2.76
N GLY A 61 -5.08 11.18 1.99
CA GLY A 61 -5.42 12.24 1.05
C GLY A 61 -6.19 13.38 1.71
N ASP A 62 -7.32 13.77 1.11
CA ASP A 62 -8.18 14.84 1.64
C ASP A 62 -9.24 14.33 2.63
N HIS A 63 -9.20 13.04 3.00
CA HIS A 63 -10.19 12.46 3.89
C HIS A 63 -9.95 12.84 5.37
N GLU A 64 -11.04 13.07 6.09
CA GLU A 64 -11.06 13.11 7.56
C GLU A 64 -11.58 11.76 8.08
N VAL A 65 -10.75 11.06 8.84
CA VAL A 65 -11.01 9.67 9.24
C VAL A 65 -10.63 9.42 10.69
N THR A 66 -11.26 8.43 11.30
CA THR A 66 -10.87 7.90 12.61
C THR A 66 -9.77 6.85 12.47
N ALA A 67 -9.08 6.54 13.58
CA ALA A 67 -8.08 5.47 13.59
C ALA A 67 -8.66 4.10 13.19
N GLY A 68 -9.91 3.82 13.57
CA GLY A 68 -10.61 2.58 13.18
C GLY A 68 -10.89 2.52 11.68
N GLU A 69 -11.26 3.66 11.08
CA GLU A 69 -11.53 3.75 9.64
C GLU A 69 -10.28 3.62 8.77
N LEU A 70 -9.10 4.01 9.26
CA LEU A 70 -7.85 3.82 8.51
C LEU A 70 -7.59 2.35 8.19
N LYS A 71 -7.90 1.47 9.14
CA LYS A 71 -7.74 0.03 8.93
C LYS A 71 -8.85 -0.53 8.05
N SER A 72 -10.12 -0.21 8.37
CA SER A 72 -11.27 -0.79 7.66
C SER A 72 -11.41 -0.31 6.21
N ARG A 73 -10.93 0.90 5.89
CA ARG A 73 -10.98 1.47 4.53
C ARG A 73 -9.73 1.19 3.68
N GLY A 74 -8.78 0.40 4.19
CA GLY A 74 -7.61 0.03 3.41
C GLY A 74 -6.41 0.98 3.54
N TYR A 75 -6.59 2.18 4.10
CA TYR A 75 -5.56 3.24 4.13
C TYR A 75 -4.29 2.85 4.89
N TYR A 76 -4.41 1.94 5.87
CA TYR A 76 -3.27 1.41 6.61
C TYR A 76 -3.46 -0.05 7.01
N GLN A 77 -2.55 -0.91 6.56
CA GLN A 77 -2.58 -2.35 6.86
C GLN A 77 -1.63 -2.78 7.99
N GLY A 78 -0.79 -1.87 8.49
CA GLY A 78 0.10 -2.18 9.60
C GLY A 78 -0.66 -2.35 10.93
N SER A 79 -0.07 -3.08 11.86
CA SER A 79 -0.59 -3.21 13.23
C SER A 79 -0.41 -1.95 14.08
N ASN A 80 0.54 -1.08 13.72
CA ASN A 80 1.00 0.06 14.52
C ASN A 80 0.34 1.40 14.13
N VAL A 81 -0.95 1.39 13.77
CA VAL A 81 -1.66 2.57 13.24
C VAL A 81 -1.67 3.73 14.23
N SER A 82 -2.06 3.48 15.48
CA SER A 82 -2.19 4.51 16.51
C SER A 82 -0.85 5.17 16.83
N TYR A 83 0.24 4.40 16.81
CA TYR A 83 1.58 4.91 17.03
C TYR A 83 2.03 5.83 15.89
N ASN A 84 1.83 5.41 14.64
CA ASN A 84 2.17 6.24 13.48
C ASN A 84 1.38 7.54 13.44
N LEU A 85 0.07 7.48 13.72
CA LEU A 85 -0.77 8.68 13.80
C LEU A 85 -0.31 9.63 14.89
N LYS A 86 -0.06 9.12 16.10
CA LYS A 86 0.44 9.94 17.20
C LYS A 86 1.71 10.68 16.81
N LYS A 87 2.68 9.97 16.24
CA LYS A 87 3.94 10.56 15.78
C LYS A 87 3.72 11.61 14.67
N LEU A 88 2.85 11.33 13.70
CA LEU A 88 2.54 12.28 12.62
C LEU A 88 1.82 13.55 13.13
N VAL A 89 0.98 13.42 14.17
CA VAL A 89 0.36 14.56 14.85
C VAL A 89 1.41 15.37 15.62
N GLU A 90 2.28 14.71 16.38
CA GLU A 90 3.37 15.35 17.13
C GLU A 90 4.34 16.12 16.21
N MET A 91 4.60 15.58 15.03
CA MET A 91 5.41 16.20 13.99
C MET A 91 4.65 17.26 13.15
N GLY A 92 3.34 17.48 13.41
CA GLY A 92 2.56 18.52 12.73
C GLY A 92 2.14 18.20 11.29
N TYR A 93 2.19 16.93 10.86
CA TYR A 93 1.69 16.48 9.56
C TYR A 93 0.20 16.16 9.56
N MET A 94 -0.37 15.92 10.75
CA MET A 94 -1.78 15.63 10.93
C MET A 94 -2.39 16.48 12.03
N HIS A 95 -3.62 16.93 11.80
CA HIS A 95 -4.46 17.46 12.87
C HIS A 95 -5.13 16.30 13.59
N HIS A 96 -5.26 16.41 14.91
CA HIS A 96 -6.13 15.56 15.69
C HIS A 96 -7.24 16.43 16.31
N GLN A 97 -8.48 15.99 16.18
CA GLN A 97 -9.62 16.66 16.80
C GLN A 97 -10.61 15.62 17.34
N ARG A 98 -11.19 15.89 18.51
CA ARG A 98 -12.31 15.08 19.00
C ARG A 98 -13.52 15.28 18.09
N CYS A 99 -14.18 14.20 17.72
CA CYS A 99 -15.40 14.27 16.94
C CYS A 99 -16.49 15.00 17.76
N GLU A 100 -17.21 15.93 17.12
CA GLU A 100 -18.26 16.70 17.77
C GLU A 100 -19.49 15.85 18.08
N ILE A 101 -19.80 14.89 17.21
CA ILE A 101 -20.96 14.00 17.30
C ILE A 101 -20.71 12.88 18.33
N ASP A 102 -19.50 12.32 18.34
CA ASP A 102 -19.08 11.32 19.32
C ASP A 102 -17.76 11.73 19.97
N ARG A 103 -17.84 12.29 21.18
CA ARG A 103 -16.68 12.76 21.95
C ARG A 103 -15.69 11.65 22.35
N ARG A 104 -16.05 10.37 22.15
CA ARG A 104 -15.17 9.20 22.35
C ARG A 104 -14.31 8.93 21.11
N SER A 105 -14.70 9.44 19.96
CA SER A 105 -13.99 9.25 18.69
C SER A 105 -13.07 10.42 18.39
N VAL A 106 -11.88 10.12 17.86
CA VAL A 106 -10.89 11.11 17.42
C VAL A 106 -10.75 11.00 15.91
N ARG A 107 -10.90 12.13 15.22
CA ARG A 107 -10.68 12.25 13.79
C ARG A 107 -9.34 12.90 13.50
N VAL A 108 -8.73 12.43 12.44
CA VAL A 108 -7.46 12.92 11.92
C VAL A 108 -7.61 13.32 10.46
N ARG A 109 -6.88 14.37 10.07
CA ARG A 109 -6.79 14.85 8.70
C ARG A 109 -5.43 15.47 8.44
N LEU A 110 -5.02 15.58 7.18
CA LEU A 110 -3.76 16.21 6.82
C LEU A 110 -3.74 17.71 7.19
N THR A 111 -2.59 18.15 7.70
CA THR A 111 -2.24 19.58 7.78
C THR A 111 -1.73 20.05 6.40
N PRO A 112 -1.45 21.35 6.18
CA PRO A 112 -0.74 21.79 4.98
C PRO A 112 0.59 21.04 4.77
N ARG A 113 1.38 20.87 5.83
CA ARG A 113 2.63 20.09 5.81
C ARG A 113 2.40 18.62 5.45
N GLY A 114 1.30 18.03 5.94
CA GLY A 114 0.86 16.68 5.55
C GLY A 114 0.57 16.55 4.05
N ARG A 115 -0.03 17.59 3.46
CA ARG A 115 -0.32 17.63 2.02
C ARG A 115 0.95 17.76 1.18
N GLU A 116 1.95 18.54 1.61
CA GLU A 116 3.24 18.61 0.90
C GLU A 116 3.88 17.21 0.72
N ILE A 117 3.82 16.37 1.75
CA ILE A 117 4.32 14.99 1.68
C ILE A 117 3.49 14.14 0.71
N ARG A 118 2.17 14.27 0.75
CA ARG A 118 1.28 13.60 -0.22
C ARG A 118 1.62 14.02 -1.64
N ASP A 119 1.87 15.30 -1.88
CA ASP A 119 2.15 15.84 -3.21
C ASP A 119 3.48 15.29 -3.76
N ILE A 120 4.53 15.20 -2.92
CA ILE A 120 5.79 14.53 -3.29
C ILE A 120 5.56 13.07 -3.72
N VAL A 121 4.76 12.31 -2.95
CA VAL A 121 4.44 10.91 -3.28
C VAL A 121 3.60 10.82 -4.55
N THR A 122 2.68 11.77 -4.76
CA THR A 122 1.84 11.85 -5.97
C THR A 122 2.69 12.07 -7.22
N ASP A 123 3.64 13.00 -7.15
CA ASP A 123 4.56 13.29 -8.25
C ASP A 123 5.50 12.11 -8.54
N LEU A 124 5.98 11.43 -7.49
CA LEU A 124 6.76 10.20 -7.63
C LEU A 124 5.98 9.12 -8.39
N PHE A 125 4.76 8.82 -7.97
CA PHE A 125 3.95 7.79 -8.60
C PHE A 125 3.53 8.16 -10.02
N SER A 126 3.26 9.43 -10.30
CA SER A 126 2.96 9.91 -11.65
C SER A 126 4.14 9.67 -12.59
N ARG A 127 5.36 10.07 -12.19
CA ARG A 127 6.59 9.81 -12.97
C ARG A 127 6.85 8.31 -13.18
N HIS A 128 6.53 7.49 -12.19
CA HIS A 128 6.71 6.04 -12.29
C HIS A 128 5.69 5.40 -13.23
N ALA A 129 4.42 5.81 -13.18
CA ALA A 129 3.40 5.36 -14.11
C ALA A 129 3.78 5.69 -15.56
N ASP A 130 4.18 6.93 -15.81
CA ASP A 130 4.67 7.37 -17.13
C ASP A 130 5.91 6.58 -17.57
N GLY A 131 6.84 6.32 -16.64
CA GLY A 131 8.04 5.54 -16.89
C GLY A 131 7.76 4.07 -17.25
N LEU A 132 6.80 3.44 -16.57
CA LEU A 132 6.39 2.06 -16.84
C LEU A 132 5.77 1.93 -18.24
N GLN A 133 4.91 2.88 -18.61
CA GLN A 133 4.24 2.88 -19.90
C GLN A 133 5.20 3.23 -21.05
N SER A 134 5.94 4.34 -20.93
CA SER A 134 6.84 4.83 -21.99
C SER A 134 8.01 3.89 -22.31
N ARG A 135 8.46 3.10 -21.32
CA ARG A 135 9.53 2.10 -21.50
C ARG A 135 9.01 0.73 -21.92
N GLY A 136 7.70 0.57 -22.08
CA GLY A 136 7.08 -0.72 -22.43
C GLY A 136 7.22 -1.79 -21.35
N VAL A 137 7.42 -1.39 -20.08
CA VAL A 137 7.53 -2.33 -18.96
C VAL A 137 6.15 -2.89 -18.59
N LEU A 138 5.13 -2.03 -18.61
CA LEU A 138 3.75 -2.42 -18.37
C LEU A 138 2.80 -1.51 -19.15
N GLY A 139 1.96 -2.10 -20.00
CA GLY A 139 0.92 -1.39 -20.75
C GLY A 139 -0.41 -1.32 -20.00
N GLN A 140 -1.39 -0.62 -20.60
CA GLN A 140 -2.72 -0.41 -20.04
C GLN A 140 -3.47 -1.73 -19.77
N GLU A 141 -3.48 -2.64 -20.74
CA GLU A 141 -4.13 -3.96 -20.57
C GLU A 141 -3.46 -4.76 -19.45
N GLY A 142 -2.13 -4.74 -19.39
CA GLY A 142 -1.37 -5.46 -18.35
C GLY A 142 -1.68 -4.98 -16.94
N ILE A 143 -1.79 -3.67 -16.71
CA ILE A 143 -2.13 -3.14 -15.39
C ILE A 143 -3.58 -3.45 -15.00
N GLU A 144 -4.51 -3.47 -15.97
CA GLU A 144 -5.91 -3.86 -15.74
C GLU A 144 -6.05 -5.33 -15.36
N ASP A 145 -5.31 -6.22 -16.04
CA ASP A 145 -5.27 -7.65 -15.75
C ASP A 145 -4.69 -7.95 -14.37
N ILE A 146 -3.58 -7.30 -14.02
CA ILE A 146 -2.98 -7.41 -12.68
C ILE A 146 -3.96 -6.93 -11.61
N THR A 147 -4.57 -5.75 -11.81
CA THR A 147 -5.52 -5.17 -10.85
C THR A 147 -6.72 -6.08 -10.64
N THR A 148 -7.28 -6.62 -11.72
CA THR A 148 -8.43 -7.54 -11.66
C THR A 148 -8.08 -8.83 -10.93
N SER A 149 -6.89 -9.38 -11.21
CA SER A 149 -6.41 -10.60 -10.57
C SER A 149 -6.19 -10.40 -9.07
N LEU A 150 -5.52 -9.32 -8.67
CA LEU A 150 -5.27 -8.98 -7.26
C LEU A 150 -6.57 -8.75 -6.49
N ARG A 151 -7.56 -8.05 -7.07
CA ARG A 151 -8.89 -7.86 -6.45
C ARG A 151 -9.63 -9.18 -6.19
N ARG A 152 -9.49 -10.16 -7.10
CA ARG A 152 -10.08 -11.50 -6.91
C ARG A 152 -9.40 -12.24 -5.75
N VAL A 153 -8.07 -12.14 -5.66
CA VAL A 153 -7.29 -12.72 -4.55
C VAL A 153 -7.66 -12.07 -3.22
N GLU A 154 -7.74 -10.74 -3.18
CA GLU A 154 -8.15 -9.96 -1.99
C GLU A 154 -9.53 -10.39 -1.47
N ARG A 155 -10.52 -10.49 -2.36
CA ARG A 155 -11.87 -10.96 -2.01
C ARG A 155 -11.83 -12.38 -1.46
N TYR A 156 -11.17 -13.29 -2.17
CA TYR A 156 -11.07 -14.68 -1.73
C TYR A 156 -10.43 -14.81 -0.34
N TRP A 157 -9.34 -14.08 -0.06
CA TRP A 157 -8.72 -14.09 1.26
C TRP A 157 -9.61 -13.49 2.34
N THR A 158 -10.30 -12.40 2.05
CA THR A 158 -11.23 -11.77 2.99
C THR A 158 -12.34 -12.75 3.39
N ASP A 159 -12.87 -13.53 2.44
CA ASP A 159 -13.88 -14.55 2.72
C ASP A 159 -13.34 -15.71 3.60
N GLN A 160 -12.04 -15.99 3.56
CA GLN A 160 -11.39 -17.03 4.38
C GLN A 160 -10.96 -16.54 5.77
N ILE A 161 -10.68 -15.25 5.92
CA ILE A 161 -10.28 -14.65 7.20
C ILE A 161 -11.52 -14.55 8.09
N ARG A 162 -11.71 -15.54 8.97
CA ARG A 162 -12.71 -15.48 10.03
C ARG A 162 -12.18 -14.57 11.12
N TYR A 163 -12.76 -13.37 11.27
CA TYR A 163 -12.56 -12.58 12.48
C TYR A 163 -13.19 -13.36 13.65
N ILE A 164 -12.34 -13.97 14.47
CA ILE A 164 -12.77 -14.51 15.76
C ILE A 164 -13.08 -13.27 16.61
N TYR A 165 -14.37 -13.00 16.83
CA TYR A 165 -14.85 -11.98 17.75
C TYR A 165 -14.72 -12.46 19.20
#